data_AF-A0A7S3LAN7-F1
#
_entry.id   AF-A0A7S3LAN7-F1
#
_cell.length_a   1.000
_cell.length_b   1.000
_cell.length_c   1.000
_cell.angle_alpha   90.00
_cell.angle_beta   90.00
_cell.angle_gamma   90.00
#
_symmetry.space_group_name_H-M   'P 1'
#
loop_
_entity.id
_entity.type
_entity.pdbx_description
1 polymer ?
#
loop_
_entity_poly.entity_id
_entity_poly.type
_entity_poly.pdbx_seq_one_letter_code
_entity_poly.pdbx_strand_id
1 'polypeptide(L)'
;INVIMDALRTHRGSSHVQTYGIAALQNLALHQAEHREQILSAGAIEQILVAMRQHANEVKVQERGCGALTNLARGDPAKSRSWIASAGGVGVVLQAMRNHIKTPVIQESGCAALRNLAMSNHTNRTLIMSEDGAVAIVTAMREHPQDKGLLQNGAGALANLAASDEQKMAITSAGAIIGLLTAMQQHPEATRVQASCLNAFANLSVNAAAKTLIASSGGTVIILDAMRENLNHEQILMDGCVALSNLMGTSRGKKDAVIARARSIVEKAVESFPENEKLQAVGSELLKIYHHPTEVSMCARFLSCAIFDDVAETLWQ
;
A
#
# COMPACT_ATOMS: atom_id res chain seq x y z
N ILE A 1 28.30 17.24 -7.00
CA ILE A 1 26.92 17.66 -7.38
C ILE A 1 26.93 18.71 -8.47
N ASN A 2 27.64 19.83 -8.34
CA ASN A 2 27.68 20.90 -9.36
C ASN A 2 28.04 20.40 -10.78
N VAL A 3 29.09 19.59 -10.90
CA VAL A 3 29.47 18.99 -12.20
C VAL A 3 28.34 18.17 -12.84
N ILE A 4 27.58 17.43 -12.03
CA ILE A 4 26.42 16.65 -12.52
C ILE A 4 25.32 17.62 -13.00
N MET A 5 25.04 18.66 -12.21
CA MET A 5 24.03 19.66 -12.55
C MET A 5 24.39 20.43 -13.82
N ASP A 6 25.66 20.79 -14.01
CA ASP A 6 26.13 21.47 -15.21
C ASP A 6 26.03 20.56 -16.44
N ALA A 7 26.38 19.28 -16.32
CA ALA A 7 26.18 18.31 -17.40
C ALA A 7 24.70 18.15 -17.78
N LEU A 8 23.80 18.06 -16.79
CA LEU A 8 22.36 17.98 -17.01
C LEU A 8 21.81 19.25 -17.70
N ARG A 9 22.31 20.43 -17.32
CA ARG A 9 21.88 21.72 -17.90
C ARG A 9 22.41 21.95 -19.30
N THR A 10 23.66 21.57 -19.58
CA THR A 10 24.31 21.75 -20.88
C THR A 10 23.77 20.76 -21.91
N HIS A 11 23.53 19.51 -21.52
CA HIS A 11 23.12 18.44 -22.44
C HIS A 11 21.66 18.05 -22.26
N ARG A 12 20.76 19.04 -22.19
CA ARG A 12 19.30 18.84 -22.04
C ARG A 12 18.70 17.91 -23.10
N GLY A 13 19.18 18.00 -24.33
CA GLY A 13 18.68 17.18 -25.45
C GLY A 13 19.18 15.73 -25.47
N SER A 14 20.18 15.36 -24.66
CA SER A 14 20.73 14.00 -24.65
C SER A 14 20.07 13.15 -23.57
N SER A 15 19.18 12.23 -23.94
CA SER A 15 18.54 11.29 -23.02
C SER A 15 19.56 10.44 -22.25
N HIS A 16 20.70 10.14 -22.87
CA HIS A 16 21.81 9.43 -22.24
C HIS A 16 22.41 10.24 -21.09
N VAL A 17 22.82 11.50 -21.33
CA VAL A 17 23.39 12.36 -20.29
C VAL A 17 22.37 12.62 -19.17
N GLN A 18 21.09 12.85 -19.52
CA GLN A 18 20.03 12.98 -18.53
C GLN A 18 19.91 11.72 -17.66
N THR A 19 19.89 10.53 -18.28
CA THR A 19 19.81 9.25 -17.56
C THR A 19 20.93 9.08 -16.55
N TYR A 20 22.19 9.22 -16.97
CA TYR A 20 23.34 8.99 -16.09
C TYR A 20 23.50 10.08 -15.04
N GLY A 21 23.23 11.33 -15.38
CA GLY A 21 23.27 12.43 -14.42
C GLY A 21 22.22 12.27 -13.33
N ILE A 22 20.97 11.92 -13.70
CA ILE A 22 19.89 11.67 -12.74
C ILE A 22 20.18 10.40 -11.91
N ALA A 23 20.71 9.35 -12.52
CA ALA A 23 21.11 8.13 -11.79
C ALA A 23 22.20 8.43 -10.74
N ALA A 24 23.17 9.29 -11.06
CA ALA A 24 24.17 9.73 -10.09
C ALA A 24 23.54 10.48 -8.91
N LEU A 25 22.60 11.40 -9.18
CA LEU A 25 21.84 12.11 -8.13
C LEU A 25 21.00 11.15 -7.27
N GLN A 26 20.31 10.19 -7.91
CA GLN A 26 19.54 9.15 -7.23
C GLN A 26 20.40 8.37 -6.23
N ASN A 27 21.58 7.92 -6.66
CA ASN A 27 22.49 7.14 -5.82
C ASN A 27 23.05 7.98 -4.67
N LEU A 28 23.42 9.23 -4.92
CA LEU A 28 23.91 10.14 -3.88
C LEU A 28 22.83 10.42 -2.81
N ALA A 29 21.56 10.56 -3.22
CA ALA A 29 20.43 10.80 -2.32
C ALA A 29 20.07 9.60 -1.42
N LEU A 30 20.49 8.38 -1.79
CA LEU A 30 20.08 7.14 -1.12
C LEU A 30 20.61 7.02 0.32
N HIS A 31 21.86 7.43 0.54
CA HIS A 31 22.61 7.04 1.74
C HIS A 31 22.71 8.12 2.81
N GLN A 32 22.94 9.39 2.44
CA GLN A 32 23.29 10.44 3.41
C GLN A 32 22.29 11.60 3.37
N ALA A 33 21.89 12.09 4.56
CA ALA A 33 20.99 13.23 4.68
C ALA A 33 21.62 14.51 4.12
N GLU A 34 22.91 14.73 4.40
CA GLU A 34 23.68 15.86 3.89
C GLU A 34 23.69 15.90 2.35
N HIS A 35 23.89 14.76 1.68
CA HIS A 35 23.82 14.71 0.22
C HIS A 35 22.43 15.09 -0.31
N ARG A 36 21.34 14.68 0.36
CA ARG A 36 19.99 15.10 -0.05
C ARG A 36 19.85 16.62 0.04
N GLU A 37 20.33 17.24 1.12
CA GLU A 37 20.30 18.70 1.27
C GLU A 37 21.13 19.41 0.20
N GLN A 38 22.36 18.95 -0.06
CA GLN A 38 23.20 19.53 -1.11
C GLN A 38 22.57 19.39 -2.51
N ILE A 39 21.91 18.26 -2.79
CA ILE A 39 21.19 18.04 -4.06
C ILE A 39 20.00 19.01 -4.18
N LEU A 40 19.24 19.21 -3.09
CA LEU A 40 18.13 20.15 -3.05
C LEU A 40 18.63 21.59 -3.26
N SER A 41 19.67 22.01 -2.53
CA SER A 41 20.27 23.35 -2.65
C SER A 41 20.83 23.64 -4.05
N ALA A 42 21.22 22.61 -4.81
CA ALA A 42 21.70 22.78 -6.17
C ALA A 42 20.58 22.97 -7.22
N GLY A 43 19.30 22.94 -6.82
CA GLY A 43 18.15 23.03 -7.73
C GLY A 43 17.95 21.77 -8.58
N ALA A 44 18.26 20.60 -8.00
CA ALA A 44 18.19 19.33 -8.72
C ALA A 44 16.75 18.87 -8.99
N ILE A 45 15.78 19.22 -8.14
CA ILE A 45 14.37 18.85 -8.35
C ILE A 45 13.91 19.40 -9.70
N GLU A 46 14.06 20.69 -9.94
CA GLU A 46 13.61 21.36 -11.15
C GLU A 46 14.29 20.76 -12.39
N GLN A 47 15.59 20.46 -12.30
CA GLN A 47 16.34 19.85 -13.41
C GLN A 47 15.89 18.41 -13.70
N ILE A 48 15.63 17.61 -12.67
CA ILE A 48 15.08 16.25 -12.83
C ILE A 48 13.70 16.32 -13.49
N LEU A 49 12.82 17.21 -13.02
CA LEU A 49 11.48 17.36 -13.58
C LEU A 49 11.49 17.87 -15.03
N VAL A 50 12.39 18.80 -15.37
CA VAL A 50 12.59 19.26 -16.76
C VAL A 50 13.03 18.09 -17.64
N ALA A 51 14.00 17.29 -17.19
CA ALA A 51 14.48 16.13 -17.93
C ALA A 51 13.37 15.09 -18.15
N MET A 52 12.59 14.78 -17.12
CA MET A 52 11.44 13.87 -17.23
C MET A 52 10.39 14.39 -18.21
N ARG A 53 10.09 15.69 -18.23
CA ARG A 53 9.15 16.28 -19.19
C ARG A 53 9.69 16.25 -20.62
N GLN A 54 10.96 16.59 -20.82
CA GLN A 54 11.60 16.63 -22.14
C GLN A 54 11.77 15.24 -22.75
N HIS A 55 12.04 14.24 -21.92
CA HIS A 55 12.27 12.85 -22.33
C HIS A 55 11.12 11.95 -21.86
N ALA A 56 9.88 12.41 -22.05
CA ALA A 56 8.67 11.74 -21.55
C ALA A 56 8.51 10.29 -22.05
N ASN A 57 9.08 9.96 -23.21
CA ASN A 57 9.01 8.62 -23.81
C ASN A 57 10.23 7.74 -23.50
N GLU A 58 11.28 8.30 -22.87
CA GLU A 58 12.52 7.57 -22.57
C GLU A 58 12.40 6.85 -21.23
N VAL A 59 12.22 5.53 -21.28
CA VAL A 59 11.98 4.69 -20.10
C VAL A 59 13.02 4.92 -19.01
N LYS A 60 14.29 4.95 -19.37
CA LYS A 60 15.39 5.11 -18.41
C LYS A 60 15.39 6.48 -17.73
N VAL A 61 15.00 7.55 -18.43
CA VAL A 61 14.92 8.88 -17.83
C VAL A 61 13.76 8.92 -16.82
N GLN A 62 12.60 8.33 -17.18
CA GLN A 62 11.45 8.27 -16.28
C GLN A 62 11.73 7.41 -15.04
N GLU A 63 12.31 6.22 -15.21
CA GLU A 63 12.70 5.33 -14.11
C GLU A 63 13.66 6.05 -13.15
N ARG A 64 14.74 6.64 -13.65
CA ARG A 64 15.73 7.35 -12.83
C ARG A 64 15.15 8.61 -12.20
N GLY A 65 14.28 9.32 -12.91
CA GLY A 65 13.57 10.48 -12.39
C GLY A 65 12.69 10.14 -11.19
N CYS A 66 11.77 9.17 -11.35
CA CYS A 66 10.93 8.68 -10.26
C CYS A 66 11.77 8.13 -9.09
N GLY A 67 12.83 7.38 -9.38
CA GLY A 67 13.75 6.85 -8.38
C GLY A 67 14.50 7.95 -7.61
N ALA A 68 14.97 9.00 -8.29
CA ALA A 68 15.60 10.14 -7.64
C ALA A 68 14.63 10.89 -6.73
N LEU A 69 13.40 11.16 -7.20
CA LEU A 69 12.35 11.79 -6.40
C LEU A 69 11.97 10.94 -5.18
N THR A 70 11.92 9.62 -5.33
CA THR A 70 11.70 8.67 -4.22
C THR A 70 12.74 8.85 -3.12
N ASN A 71 14.03 8.91 -3.50
CA ASN A 71 15.12 9.05 -2.53
C ASN A 71 15.16 10.44 -1.91
N LEU A 72 14.90 11.49 -2.68
CA LEU A 72 14.85 12.87 -2.18
C LEU A 72 13.68 13.09 -1.20
N ALA A 73 12.52 12.46 -1.44
CA ALA A 73 11.36 12.52 -0.54
C ALA A 73 11.60 11.84 0.83
N ARG A 74 12.69 11.08 1.01
CA ARG A 74 13.12 10.53 2.31
C ARG A 74 13.84 11.56 3.20
N GLY A 75 14.18 12.74 2.68
CA GLY A 75 14.74 13.84 3.46
C GLY A 75 13.74 14.44 4.46
N ASP A 76 14.06 15.61 5.01
CA ASP A 76 13.17 16.36 5.90
C ASP A 76 11.76 16.47 5.27
N PRO A 77 10.71 15.89 5.89
CA PRO A 77 9.35 15.93 5.38
C PRO A 77 8.80 17.33 5.12
N ALA A 78 9.15 18.30 5.95
CA ALA A 78 8.63 19.66 5.86
C ALA A 78 9.20 20.39 4.64
N LYS A 79 10.44 20.06 4.24
CA LYS A 79 11.15 20.69 3.13
C LYS A 79 11.04 19.88 1.85
N SER A 80 11.56 18.65 1.85
CA SER A 80 11.82 17.89 0.63
C SER A 80 10.53 17.48 -0.08
N ARG A 81 9.57 16.94 0.66
CA ARG A 81 8.30 16.46 0.10
C ARG A 81 7.44 17.62 -0.41
N SER A 82 7.37 18.70 0.35
CA SER A 82 6.65 19.92 -0.01
C SER A 82 7.26 20.57 -1.25
N TRP A 83 8.59 20.70 -1.32
CA TRP A 83 9.26 21.30 -2.48
C TRP A 83 9.08 20.47 -3.75
N ILE A 84 9.22 19.13 -3.67
CA ILE A 84 8.93 18.26 -4.83
C ILE A 84 7.51 18.49 -5.34
N ALA A 85 6.53 18.59 -4.45
CA ALA A 85 5.15 18.85 -4.83
C ALA A 85 4.96 20.25 -5.43
N SER A 86 5.50 21.31 -4.80
CA SER A 86 5.42 22.69 -5.30
C SER A 86 6.10 22.89 -6.66
N ALA A 87 7.13 22.10 -6.98
CA ALA A 87 7.77 22.11 -8.29
C ALA A 87 6.97 21.34 -9.39
N GLY A 88 5.82 20.78 -9.03
CA GLY A 88 4.96 19.99 -9.92
C GLY A 88 5.40 18.52 -10.05
N GLY A 89 6.14 17.99 -9.06
CA GLY A 89 6.68 16.63 -9.10
C GLY A 89 5.60 15.55 -9.06
N VAL A 90 4.49 15.78 -8.36
CA VAL A 90 3.35 14.83 -8.31
C VAL A 90 2.80 14.57 -9.71
N GLY A 91 2.44 15.64 -10.44
CA GLY A 91 1.91 15.52 -11.80
C GLY A 91 2.91 14.90 -12.79
N VAL A 92 4.22 15.19 -12.65
CA VAL A 92 5.25 14.57 -13.49
C VAL A 92 5.35 13.06 -13.23
N VAL A 93 5.33 12.62 -11.96
CA VAL A 93 5.35 11.19 -11.61
C VAL A 93 4.09 10.49 -12.14
N LEU A 94 2.90 11.09 -11.96
CA LEU A 94 1.65 10.52 -12.46
C LEU A 94 1.61 10.46 -13.98
N GLN A 95 2.14 11.48 -14.67
CA GLN A 95 2.26 11.46 -16.12
C GLN A 95 3.22 10.36 -16.60
N ALA A 96 4.35 10.16 -15.92
CA ALA A 96 5.28 9.07 -16.23
C ALA A 96 4.60 7.70 -16.08
N MET A 97 3.85 7.48 -15.00
CA MET A 97 3.07 6.26 -14.79
C MET A 97 2.01 6.05 -15.89
N ARG A 98 1.28 7.10 -16.29
CA ARG A 98 0.28 7.02 -17.36
C ARG A 98 0.90 6.70 -18.72
N ASN A 99 1.98 7.37 -19.09
CA ASN A 99 2.65 7.19 -20.38
C ASN A 99 3.29 5.80 -20.51
N HIS A 100 3.74 5.22 -19.39
CA HIS A 100 4.48 3.95 -19.36
C HIS A 100 3.72 2.87 -18.60
N ILE A 101 2.40 2.80 -18.79
CA ILE A 101 1.55 1.86 -18.04
C ILE A 101 1.97 0.40 -18.22
N LYS A 102 2.60 0.04 -19.34
CA LYS A 102 3.09 -1.32 -19.63
C LYS A 102 4.54 -1.58 -19.16
N THR A 103 5.17 -0.64 -18.48
CA THR A 103 6.57 -0.74 -18.04
C THR A 103 6.66 -0.91 -16.51
N PRO A 104 6.85 -2.14 -15.98
CA PRO A 104 6.78 -2.41 -14.53
C PRO A 104 7.71 -1.52 -13.71
N VAL A 105 8.96 -1.35 -14.13
CA VAL A 105 9.98 -0.58 -13.40
C VAL A 105 9.60 0.90 -13.19
N ILE A 106 8.85 1.50 -14.13
CA ILE A 106 8.35 2.88 -13.98
C ILE A 106 7.17 2.91 -13.01
N GLN A 107 6.28 1.91 -13.09
CA GLN A 107 5.15 1.80 -12.18
C GLN A 107 5.60 1.58 -10.74
N GLU A 108 6.58 0.69 -10.50
CA GLU A 108 7.20 0.49 -9.19
C GLU A 108 7.81 1.79 -8.66
N SER A 109 8.65 2.44 -9.47
CA SER A 109 9.33 3.68 -9.09
C SER A 109 8.35 4.84 -8.85
N GLY A 110 7.28 4.91 -9.64
CA GLY A 110 6.21 5.89 -9.48
C GLY A 110 5.42 5.68 -8.19
N CYS A 111 4.98 4.45 -7.92
CA CYS A 111 4.33 4.09 -6.66
C CYS A 111 5.24 4.38 -5.45
N ALA A 112 6.54 4.08 -5.54
CA ALA A 112 7.50 4.39 -4.49
C ALA A 112 7.64 5.90 -4.23
N ALA A 113 7.67 6.71 -5.29
CA ALA A 113 7.72 8.16 -5.18
C ALA A 113 6.45 8.70 -4.51
N LEU A 114 5.27 8.28 -4.98
CA LEU A 114 3.97 8.69 -4.41
C LEU A 114 3.83 8.27 -2.94
N ARG A 115 4.27 7.06 -2.60
CA ARG A 115 4.29 6.57 -1.21
C ARG A 115 5.08 7.51 -0.29
N ASN A 116 6.29 7.90 -0.70
CA ASN A 116 7.14 8.77 0.10
C ASN A 116 6.62 10.21 0.14
N LEU A 117 6.07 10.72 -0.96
CA LEU A 117 5.48 12.06 -1.03
C LEU A 117 4.22 12.19 -0.17
N ALA A 118 3.41 11.13 -0.04
CA ALA A 118 2.22 11.10 0.79
C ALA A 118 2.51 10.90 2.28
N MET A 119 3.70 10.40 2.64
CA MET A 119 4.04 10.10 4.03
C MET A 119 4.06 11.39 4.86
N SER A 120 3.31 11.41 5.96
CA SER A 120 3.23 12.52 6.93
C SER A 120 3.12 13.93 6.32
N ASN A 121 2.47 14.07 5.16
CA ASN A 121 2.32 15.37 4.47
C ASN A 121 0.90 15.50 3.92
N HIS A 122 0.05 16.26 4.62
CA HIS A 122 -1.36 16.40 4.28
C HIS A 122 -1.58 17.05 2.92
N THR A 123 -0.87 18.15 2.63
CA THR A 123 -0.97 18.88 1.36
C THR A 123 -0.67 17.96 0.17
N ASN A 124 0.39 17.17 0.26
CA ASN A 124 0.75 16.23 -0.80
C ASN A 124 -0.29 15.12 -0.95
N ARG A 125 -0.86 14.60 0.14
CA ARG A 125 -1.95 13.61 0.05
C ARG A 125 -3.13 14.18 -0.73
N THR A 126 -3.56 15.40 -0.40
CA THR A 126 -4.66 16.07 -1.11
C THR A 126 -4.33 16.28 -2.59
N LEU A 127 -3.12 16.74 -2.90
CA LEU A 127 -2.68 16.95 -4.28
C LEU A 127 -2.66 15.65 -5.09
N ILE A 128 -2.06 14.58 -4.54
CA ILE A 128 -2.03 13.26 -5.19
C ILE A 128 -3.45 12.76 -5.46
N MET A 129 -4.37 12.93 -4.50
CA MET A 129 -5.77 12.52 -4.68
C MET A 129 -6.50 13.37 -5.73
N SER A 130 -6.27 14.68 -5.78
CA SER A 130 -6.90 15.57 -6.77
C SER A 130 -6.41 15.33 -8.21
N GLU A 131 -5.26 14.68 -8.37
CA GLU A 131 -4.70 14.33 -9.67
C GLU A 131 -4.93 12.84 -10.02
N ASP A 132 -5.97 12.19 -9.48
CA ASP A 132 -6.30 10.78 -9.72
C ASP A 132 -5.20 9.78 -9.31
N GLY A 133 -4.37 10.13 -8.32
CA GLY A 133 -3.25 9.29 -7.89
C GLY A 133 -3.68 7.91 -7.38
N ALA A 134 -4.81 7.81 -6.66
CA ALA A 134 -5.35 6.52 -6.24
C ALA A 134 -5.70 5.62 -7.43
N VAL A 135 -6.31 6.17 -8.48
CA VAL A 135 -6.66 5.44 -9.72
C VAL A 135 -5.39 4.99 -10.44
N ALA A 136 -4.38 5.85 -10.53
CA ALA A 136 -3.09 5.51 -11.15
C ALA A 136 -2.39 4.35 -10.41
N ILE A 137 -2.34 4.39 -9.08
CA ILE A 137 -1.74 3.33 -8.26
C ILE A 137 -2.49 2.00 -8.43
N VAL A 138 -3.82 2.01 -8.34
CA VAL A 138 -4.62 0.78 -8.49
C VAL A 138 -4.50 0.20 -9.90
N THR A 139 -4.48 1.06 -10.92
CA THR A 139 -4.26 0.63 -12.31
C THR A 139 -2.90 -0.02 -12.47
N ALA A 140 -1.83 0.59 -11.93
CA ALA A 140 -0.49 0.01 -11.94
C ALA A 140 -0.44 -1.38 -11.29
N MET A 141 -1.06 -1.54 -10.12
CA MET A 141 -1.13 -2.83 -9.42
C MET A 141 -1.88 -3.90 -10.23
N ARG A 142 -2.95 -3.52 -10.92
CA ARG A 142 -3.73 -4.44 -11.77
C ARG A 142 -2.98 -4.84 -13.03
N GLU A 143 -2.24 -3.93 -13.64
CA GLU A 143 -1.49 -4.17 -14.88
C GLU A 143 -0.24 -5.02 -14.65
N HIS A 144 0.36 -4.94 -13.47
CA HIS A 144 1.58 -5.67 -13.11
C HIS A 144 1.41 -6.52 -11.85
N PRO A 145 0.48 -7.48 -11.86
CA PRO A 145 0.14 -8.24 -10.66
C PRO A 145 1.28 -9.15 -10.18
N GLN A 146 2.32 -9.39 -11.00
CA GLN A 146 3.47 -10.23 -10.63
C GLN A 146 4.63 -9.42 -10.04
N ASP A 147 4.58 -8.10 -10.09
CA ASP A 147 5.64 -7.24 -9.57
C ASP A 147 5.42 -6.96 -8.08
N LYS A 148 6.05 -7.77 -7.23
CA LYS A 148 5.92 -7.67 -5.76
C LYS A 148 6.42 -6.33 -5.21
N GLY A 149 7.44 -5.73 -5.83
CA GLY A 149 7.98 -4.42 -5.41
C GLY A 149 6.97 -3.31 -5.67
N LEU A 150 6.35 -3.34 -6.85
CA LEU A 150 5.24 -2.45 -7.19
C LEU A 150 4.04 -2.65 -6.28
N LEU A 151 3.60 -3.89 -6.04
CA LEU A 151 2.45 -4.18 -5.18
C LEU A 151 2.69 -3.67 -3.75
N GLN A 152 3.88 -3.89 -3.20
CA GLN A 152 4.28 -3.36 -1.90
C GLN A 152 4.22 -1.82 -1.87
N ASN A 153 4.83 -1.16 -2.85
CA ASN A 153 4.87 0.30 -2.91
C ASN A 153 3.50 0.91 -3.15
N GLY A 154 2.68 0.30 -4.01
CA GLY A 154 1.32 0.73 -4.30
C GLY A 154 0.41 0.61 -3.07
N ALA A 155 0.42 -0.54 -2.40
CA ALA A 155 -0.33 -0.73 -1.16
C ALA A 155 0.10 0.26 -0.07
N GLY A 156 1.42 0.47 0.10
CA GLY A 156 1.95 1.46 1.04
C GLY A 156 1.58 2.91 0.68
N ALA A 157 1.49 3.25 -0.61
CA ALA A 157 1.02 4.56 -1.05
C ALA A 157 -0.46 4.77 -0.70
N LEU A 158 -1.31 3.78 -0.98
CA LEU A 158 -2.74 3.82 -0.64
C LEU A 158 -2.95 3.94 0.87
N ALA A 159 -2.17 3.21 1.69
CA ALA A 159 -2.21 3.33 3.14
C ALA A 159 -1.86 4.75 3.63
N ASN A 160 -0.83 5.37 3.04
CA ASN A 160 -0.44 6.74 3.37
C ASN A 160 -1.47 7.79 2.92
N LEU A 161 -2.21 7.53 1.84
CA LEU A 161 -3.25 8.42 1.32
C LEU A 161 -4.57 8.31 2.11
N ALA A 162 -4.83 7.19 2.79
CA ALA A 162 -6.07 6.90 3.53
C ALA A 162 -6.20 7.66 4.87
N ALA A 163 -6.07 8.99 4.86
CA ALA A 163 -6.02 9.79 6.09
C ALA A 163 -7.36 10.41 6.50
N SER A 164 -8.17 10.91 5.55
CA SER A 164 -9.52 11.43 5.81
C SER A 164 -10.60 10.47 5.28
N ASP A 165 -11.87 10.69 5.63
CA ASP A 165 -12.95 9.82 5.15
C ASP A 165 -13.23 10.01 3.65
N GLU A 166 -13.09 11.24 3.16
CA GLU A 166 -13.17 11.56 1.73
C GLU A 166 -12.07 10.81 0.95
N GLN A 167 -10.85 10.80 1.48
CA GLN A 167 -9.73 10.08 0.85
C GLN A 167 -9.95 8.56 0.88
N LYS A 168 -10.41 8.00 2.01
CA LYS A 168 -10.75 6.57 2.10
C LYS A 168 -11.85 6.18 1.10
N MET A 169 -12.89 7.02 0.95
CA MET A 169 -13.95 6.80 -0.04
C MET A 169 -13.41 6.86 -1.46
N ALA A 170 -12.62 7.87 -1.80
CA ALA A 170 -12.03 7.99 -3.14
C ALA A 170 -11.09 6.82 -3.48
N ILE A 171 -10.28 6.36 -2.52
CA ILE A 171 -9.42 5.16 -2.67
C ILE A 171 -10.28 3.91 -2.89
N THR A 172 -11.38 3.77 -2.15
CA THR A 172 -12.32 2.66 -2.30
C THR A 172 -12.97 2.67 -3.68
N SER A 173 -13.46 3.83 -4.13
CA SER A 173 -14.06 4.02 -5.45
C SER A 173 -13.09 3.79 -6.60
N ALA A 174 -11.78 4.01 -6.38
CA ALA A 174 -10.74 3.70 -7.34
C ALA A 174 -10.50 2.17 -7.53
N GLY A 175 -11.18 1.32 -6.76
CA GLY A 175 -11.06 -0.14 -6.84
C GLY A 175 -9.94 -0.73 -5.98
N ALA A 176 -9.40 0.04 -5.03
CA ALA A 176 -8.25 -0.38 -4.22
C ALA A 176 -8.52 -1.66 -3.41
N ILE A 177 -9.75 -1.85 -2.90
CA ILE A 177 -10.08 -3.03 -2.09
C ILE A 177 -9.83 -4.32 -2.86
N ILE A 178 -10.35 -4.42 -4.09
CA ILE A 178 -10.17 -5.61 -4.93
C ILE A 178 -8.70 -5.78 -5.35
N GLY A 179 -8.01 -4.69 -5.69
CA GLY A 179 -6.59 -4.73 -6.05
C GLY A 179 -5.71 -5.25 -4.91
N LEU A 180 -5.93 -4.78 -3.68
CA LEU A 180 -5.22 -5.22 -2.49
C LEU A 180 -5.50 -6.69 -2.14
N LEU A 181 -6.76 -7.11 -2.19
CA LEU A 181 -7.12 -8.52 -1.94
C LEU A 181 -6.49 -9.46 -2.98
N THR A 182 -6.53 -9.07 -4.26
CA THR A 182 -5.91 -9.84 -5.35
C THR A 182 -4.40 -9.98 -5.13
N ALA A 183 -3.72 -8.88 -4.75
CA ALA A 183 -2.29 -8.90 -4.46
C ALA A 183 -1.94 -9.84 -3.30
N MET A 184 -2.73 -9.82 -2.22
CA MET A 184 -2.52 -10.72 -1.08
C MET A 184 -2.75 -12.18 -1.43
N GLN A 185 -3.78 -12.49 -2.22
CA GLN A 185 -4.11 -13.86 -2.63
C GLN A 185 -3.11 -14.45 -3.62
N GLN A 186 -2.58 -13.64 -4.54
CA GLN A 186 -1.61 -14.11 -5.53
C GLN A 186 -0.20 -14.28 -4.97
N HIS A 187 0.14 -13.54 -3.91
CA HIS A 187 1.47 -13.57 -3.30
C HIS A 187 1.41 -13.78 -1.78
N PRO A 188 0.81 -14.90 -1.29
CA PRO A 188 0.71 -15.20 0.14
C PRO A 188 2.09 -15.28 0.82
N GLU A 189 3.12 -15.68 0.09
CA GLU A 189 4.50 -15.80 0.56
C GLU A 189 5.26 -14.46 0.62
N ALA A 190 4.75 -13.41 -0.03
CA ALA A 190 5.41 -12.11 -0.08
C ALA A 190 5.08 -11.27 1.15
N THR A 191 5.75 -11.55 2.28
CA THR A 191 5.52 -10.89 3.58
C THR A 191 5.43 -9.35 3.50
N ARG A 192 6.25 -8.70 2.67
CA ARG A 192 6.21 -7.24 2.51
C ARG A 192 4.95 -6.73 1.80
N VAL A 193 4.41 -7.50 0.85
CA VAL A 193 3.13 -7.23 0.20
C VAL A 193 2.00 -7.41 1.21
N GLN A 194 2.02 -8.51 1.97
CA GLN A 194 1.05 -8.77 3.05
C GLN A 194 1.02 -7.63 4.07
N ALA A 195 2.19 -7.23 4.59
CA ALA A 195 2.30 -6.13 5.56
C ALA A 195 1.76 -4.80 5.01
N SER A 196 2.10 -4.46 3.76
CA SER A 196 1.65 -3.19 3.16
C SER A 196 0.15 -3.20 2.87
N CYS A 197 -0.41 -4.33 2.45
CA CYS A 197 -1.85 -4.46 2.20
C CYS A 197 -2.65 -4.43 3.49
N LEU A 198 -2.19 -5.12 4.54
CA LEU A 198 -2.82 -5.08 5.85
C LEU A 198 -2.80 -3.67 6.47
N ASN A 199 -1.69 -2.94 6.30
CA ASN A 199 -1.64 -1.54 6.72
C ASN A 199 -2.68 -0.67 5.98
N ALA A 200 -2.85 -0.89 4.67
CA ALA A 200 -3.88 -0.22 3.90
C ALA A 200 -5.29 -0.59 4.40
N PHE A 201 -5.56 -1.86 4.68
CA PHE A 201 -6.86 -2.30 5.21
C PHE A 201 -7.14 -1.77 6.61
N ALA A 202 -6.15 -1.72 7.50
CA ALA A 202 -6.30 -1.13 8.84
C ALA A 202 -6.79 0.32 8.76
N ASN A 203 -6.24 1.10 7.82
CA ASN A 203 -6.63 2.50 7.61
C ASN A 203 -7.97 2.64 6.88
N LEU A 204 -8.22 1.84 5.83
CA LEU A 204 -9.41 1.95 4.98
C LEU A 204 -10.67 1.43 5.69
N SER A 205 -10.56 0.34 6.47
CA SER A 205 -11.70 -0.35 7.10
C SER A 205 -12.40 0.46 8.19
N VAL A 206 -11.86 1.60 8.60
CA VAL A 206 -12.55 2.56 9.48
C VAL A 206 -13.78 3.16 8.77
N ASN A 207 -13.73 3.31 7.45
CA ASN A 207 -14.84 3.80 6.65
C ASN A 207 -15.88 2.68 6.39
N ALA A 208 -17.18 3.01 6.51
CA ALA A 208 -18.27 2.04 6.40
C ALA A 208 -18.38 1.36 5.02
N ALA A 209 -18.16 2.11 3.93
CA ALA A 209 -18.23 1.56 2.58
C ALA A 209 -17.06 0.61 2.31
N ALA A 210 -15.85 1.02 2.68
CA ALA A 210 -14.66 0.17 2.58
C ALA A 210 -14.80 -1.11 3.41
N LYS A 211 -15.23 -0.98 4.68
CA LYS A 211 -15.47 -2.11 5.58
C LYS A 211 -16.45 -3.14 4.99
N THR A 212 -17.58 -2.66 4.47
CA THR A 212 -18.60 -3.53 3.85
C THR A 212 -18.05 -4.24 2.63
N LEU A 213 -17.33 -3.52 1.76
CA LEU A 213 -16.76 -4.08 0.54
C LEU A 213 -15.65 -5.10 0.83
N ILE A 214 -14.79 -4.85 1.81
CA ILE A 214 -13.76 -5.81 2.25
C ILE A 214 -14.44 -7.11 2.69
N ALA A 215 -15.46 -7.03 3.56
CA ALA A 215 -16.16 -8.20 4.06
C ALA A 215 -16.90 -8.97 2.94
N SER A 216 -17.64 -8.27 2.07
CA SER A 216 -18.38 -8.93 0.98
C SER A 216 -17.47 -9.55 -0.09
N SER A 217 -16.21 -9.10 -0.18
CA SER A 217 -15.21 -9.62 -1.12
C SER A 217 -14.36 -10.75 -0.53
N GLY A 218 -14.74 -11.31 0.62
CA GLY A 218 -13.99 -12.39 1.30
C GLY A 218 -12.72 -11.92 2.01
N GLY A 219 -12.55 -10.61 2.17
CA GLY A 219 -11.34 -10.01 2.75
C GLY A 219 -11.07 -10.43 4.19
N THR A 220 -12.10 -10.74 4.98
CA THR A 220 -11.91 -11.24 6.36
C THR A 220 -11.11 -12.52 6.39
N VAL A 221 -11.40 -13.48 5.50
CA VAL A 221 -10.67 -14.76 5.44
C VAL A 221 -9.24 -14.53 4.96
N ILE A 222 -9.06 -13.72 3.91
CA ILE A 222 -7.73 -13.40 3.36
C ILE A 222 -6.83 -12.71 4.40
N ILE A 223 -7.37 -11.78 5.19
CA ILE A 223 -6.65 -11.12 6.29
C ILE A 223 -6.22 -12.15 7.34
N LEU A 224 -7.12 -13.05 7.74
CA LEU A 224 -6.84 -14.08 8.74
C LEU A 224 -5.80 -15.10 8.25
N ASP A 225 -5.86 -15.48 6.98
CA ASP A 225 -4.87 -16.36 6.37
C ASP A 225 -3.49 -15.69 6.37
N ALA A 226 -3.40 -14.41 5.97
CA ALA A 226 -2.15 -13.64 6.02
C ALA A 226 -1.58 -13.55 7.45
N MET A 227 -2.42 -13.34 8.46
CA MET A 227 -1.99 -13.36 9.86
C MET A 227 -1.50 -14.75 10.29
N ARG A 228 -2.19 -15.81 9.89
CA ARG A 228 -1.84 -17.20 10.23
C ARG A 228 -0.48 -17.61 9.66
N GLU A 229 -0.18 -17.20 8.42
CA GLU A 229 1.09 -17.50 7.76
C GLU A 229 2.25 -16.61 8.27
N ASN A 230 1.99 -15.55 9.05
CA ASN A 230 2.98 -14.58 9.51
C ASN A 230 2.92 -14.34 11.03
N LEU A 231 2.77 -15.41 11.82
CA LEU A 231 2.70 -15.34 13.30
C LEU A 231 3.97 -14.78 13.98
N ASN A 232 5.09 -14.71 13.26
CA ASN A 232 6.34 -14.12 13.73
C ASN A 232 6.56 -12.67 13.24
N HIS A 233 5.56 -12.04 12.62
CA HIS A 233 5.67 -10.70 12.07
C HIS A 233 4.73 -9.71 12.77
N GLU A 234 5.25 -9.02 13.78
CA GLU A 234 4.53 -8.10 14.67
C GLU A 234 3.57 -7.13 13.95
N GLN A 235 4.06 -6.41 12.93
CA GLN A 235 3.25 -5.41 12.22
C GLN A 235 2.09 -6.02 11.43
N ILE A 236 2.25 -7.25 10.90
CA ILE A 236 1.19 -7.95 10.16
C ILE A 236 0.07 -8.32 11.13
N LEU A 237 0.43 -8.83 12.30
CA LEU A 237 -0.55 -9.20 13.32
C LEU A 237 -1.26 -7.97 13.89
N MET A 238 -0.52 -6.89 14.12
CA MET A 238 -1.09 -5.61 14.57
C MET A 238 -2.10 -5.06 13.56
N ASP A 239 -1.68 -4.85 12.31
CA ASP A 239 -2.55 -4.28 11.27
C ASP A 239 -3.72 -5.22 10.93
N GLY A 240 -3.48 -6.53 10.94
CA GLY A 240 -4.50 -7.56 10.76
C GLY A 240 -5.57 -7.53 11.87
N CYS A 241 -5.17 -7.43 13.14
CA CYS A 241 -6.10 -7.28 14.26
C CYS A 241 -6.91 -5.98 14.17
N VAL A 242 -6.29 -4.86 13.79
CA VAL A 242 -7.01 -3.58 13.61
C VAL A 242 -8.05 -3.70 12.50
N ALA A 243 -7.66 -4.23 11.33
CA ALA A 243 -8.58 -4.44 10.22
C ALA A 243 -9.72 -5.39 10.62
N LEU A 244 -9.41 -6.51 11.30
CA LEU A 244 -10.40 -7.46 11.78
C LEU A 244 -11.39 -6.82 12.75
N SER A 245 -10.91 -6.05 13.73
CA SER A 245 -11.75 -5.34 14.71
C SER A 245 -12.76 -4.42 14.01
N ASN A 246 -12.30 -3.68 13.00
CA ASN A 246 -13.19 -2.87 12.18
C ASN A 246 -14.25 -3.72 11.46
N LEU A 247 -13.85 -4.84 10.84
CA LEU A 247 -14.74 -5.72 10.08
C LEU A 247 -15.78 -6.45 10.93
N MET A 248 -15.51 -6.66 12.24
CA MET A 248 -16.48 -7.20 13.20
C MET A 248 -17.72 -6.29 13.37
N GLY A 249 -17.66 -5.04 12.91
CA GLY A 249 -18.83 -4.17 12.77
C GLY A 249 -19.81 -4.59 11.66
N THR A 250 -19.52 -5.62 10.86
CA THR A 250 -20.39 -6.12 9.80
C THR A 250 -20.85 -7.56 10.07
N SER A 251 -22.10 -7.88 9.71
CA SER A 251 -22.63 -9.25 9.86
C SER A 251 -21.83 -10.29 9.06
N ARG A 252 -21.30 -9.90 7.88
CA ARG A 252 -20.46 -10.79 7.06
C ARG A 252 -19.11 -11.03 7.70
N GLY A 253 -18.42 -9.97 8.13
CA GLY A 253 -17.11 -10.06 8.79
C GLY A 253 -17.16 -10.94 10.04
N LYS A 254 -18.21 -10.81 10.87
CA LYS A 254 -18.42 -11.70 12.02
C LYS A 254 -18.52 -13.18 11.63
N LYS A 255 -19.37 -13.50 10.64
CA LYS A 255 -19.57 -14.88 10.16
C LYS A 255 -18.26 -15.47 9.63
N ASP A 256 -17.58 -14.73 8.76
CA ASP A 256 -16.33 -15.18 8.15
C ASP A 256 -15.22 -15.35 9.19
N ALA A 257 -15.15 -14.48 10.21
CA ALA A 257 -14.19 -14.60 11.30
C ALA A 257 -14.39 -15.86 12.16
N VAL A 258 -15.65 -16.24 12.42
CA VAL A 258 -15.96 -17.49 13.12
C VAL A 258 -15.54 -18.69 12.28
N ILE A 259 -15.92 -18.71 11.00
CA ILE A 259 -15.59 -19.81 10.06
C ILE A 259 -14.08 -20.00 9.96
N ALA A 260 -13.33 -18.91 9.83
CA ALA A 260 -11.87 -18.92 9.70
C ALA A 260 -11.10 -19.08 11.02
N ARG A 261 -11.81 -19.37 12.13
CA ARG A 261 -11.25 -19.59 13.48
C ARG A 261 -10.39 -18.42 13.97
N ALA A 262 -10.85 -17.19 13.73
CA ALA A 262 -10.14 -15.96 14.06
C ALA A 262 -9.64 -15.90 15.50
N ARG A 263 -10.44 -16.39 16.47
CA ARG A 263 -10.06 -16.44 17.89
C ARG A 263 -8.68 -17.06 18.12
N SER A 264 -8.42 -18.24 17.57
CA SER A 264 -7.14 -18.96 17.77
C SER A 264 -5.96 -18.21 17.15
N ILE A 265 -6.19 -17.51 16.04
CA ILE A 265 -5.15 -16.70 15.37
C ILE A 265 -4.83 -15.47 16.23
N VAL A 266 -5.85 -14.81 16.78
CA VAL A 266 -5.68 -13.65 17.67
C VAL A 266 -4.99 -14.05 18.98
N GLU A 267 -5.35 -15.19 19.58
CA GLU A 267 -4.65 -15.74 20.77
C GLU A 267 -3.16 -15.93 20.49
N LYS A 268 -2.81 -16.63 19.41
CA LYS A 268 -1.40 -16.81 19.01
C LYS A 268 -0.70 -15.48 18.73
N ALA A 269 -1.41 -14.49 18.18
CA ALA A 269 -0.83 -13.19 17.88
C ALA A 269 -0.43 -12.42 19.14
N VAL A 270 -1.30 -12.39 20.15
CA VAL A 270 -0.98 -11.74 21.43
C VAL A 270 0.07 -12.53 22.22
N GLU A 271 0.08 -13.87 22.14
CA GLU A 271 1.11 -14.70 22.76
C GLU A 271 2.49 -14.49 22.13
N SER A 272 2.55 -14.27 20.81
CA SER A 272 3.82 -14.10 20.08
C SER A 272 4.51 -12.77 20.39
N PHE A 273 3.76 -11.75 20.80
CA PHE A 273 4.27 -10.39 21.05
C PHE A 273 3.70 -9.79 22.34
N PRO A 274 4.09 -10.32 23.52
CA PRO A 274 3.56 -9.89 24.82
C PRO A 274 3.87 -8.42 25.14
N GLU A 275 5.02 -7.91 24.67
CA GLU A 275 5.48 -6.54 24.93
C GLU A 275 4.82 -5.48 24.04
N ASN A 276 4.08 -5.88 22.98
CA ASN A 276 3.40 -4.92 22.12
C ASN A 276 2.05 -4.52 22.70
N GLU A 277 2.05 -3.46 23.52
CA GLU A 277 0.84 -2.95 24.19
C GLU A 277 -0.34 -2.71 23.25
N LYS A 278 -0.08 -2.23 22.03
CA LYS A 278 -1.16 -1.94 21.06
C LYS A 278 -1.79 -3.23 20.54
N LEU A 279 -0.98 -4.24 20.23
CA LEU A 279 -1.44 -5.55 19.81
C LEU A 279 -2.19 -6.26 20.95
N GLN A 280 -1.68 -6.17 22.19
CA GLN A 280 -2.36 -6.68 23.37
C GLN A 280 -3.74 -6.03 23.55
N ALA A 281 -3.83 -4.70 23.41
CA ALA A 281 -5.08 -3.97 23.56
C ALA A 281 -6.13 -4.38 22.50
N VAL A 282 -5.77 -4.33 21.21
CA VAL A 282 -6.71 -4.69 20.14
C VAL A 282 -7.07 -6.18 20.16
N GLY A 283 -6.10 -7.05 20.47
CA GLY A 283 -6.31 -8.49 20.58
C GLY A 283 -7.26 -8.83 21.72
N SER A 284 -7.09 -8.22 22.90
CA SER A 284 -7.97 -8.43 24.05
C SER A 284 -9.42 -8.02 23.76
N GLU A 285 -9.63 -6.89 23.08
CA GLU A 285 -10.97 -6.47 22.67
C GLU A 285 -11.61 -7.45 21.68
N LEU A 286 -10.85 -7.93 20.70
CA LEU A 286 -11.31 -8.98 19.78
C LEU A 286 -11.68 -10.28 20.51
N LEU A 287 -10.89 -10.71 21.49
CA LEU A 287 -11.15 -11.95 22.24
C LEU A 287 -12.41 -11.86 23.11
N LYS A 288 -12.75 -10.67 23.63
CA LYS A 288 -14.01 -10.44 24.34
C LYS A 288 -15.23 -10.65 23.44
N ILE A 289 -15.16 -10.25 22.17
CA ILE A 289 -16.24 -10.46 21.19
C ILE A 289 -16.53 -11.97 21.04
N TYR A 290 -15.48 -12.81 21.03
CA TYR A 290 -15.63 -14.26 20.93
C TYR A 290 -16.03 -14.97 22.25
N HIS A 291 -16.00 -14.29 23.40
CA HIS A 291 -16.39 -14.86 24.69
C HIS A 291 -17.90 -14.79 24.96
N HIS A 292 -18.66 -13.98 24.22
CA HIS A 292 -20.11 -13.90 24.42
C HIS A 292 -20.85 -15.14 23.84
N PRO A 293 -21.52 -15.96 24.67
CA PRO A 293 -22.14 -17.24 24.25
C PRO A 293 -23.34 -17.10 23.30
N THR A 294 -23.85 -15.89 23.10
CA THR A 294 -25.00 -15.62 22.25
C THR A 294 -24.71 -15.75 20.75
N GLU A 295 -23.43 -15.70 20.32
CA GLU A 295 -23.06 -16.02 18.93
C GLU A 295 -22.68 -17.50 18.75
N VAL A 296 -22.18 -18.20 19.78
CA VAL A 296 -21.88 -19.65 19.72
C VAL A 296 -23.16 -20.49 19.58
N SER A 297 -24.25 -20.09 20.25
CA SER A 297 -25.57 -20.72 20.11
C SER A 297 -26.25 -20.43 18.76
N MET A 298 -25.95 -19.28 18.14
CA MET A 298 -26.38 -18.99 16.77
C MET A 298 -25.55 -19.78 15.75
N CYS A 299 -24.24 -19.94 15.97
CA CYS A 299 -23.35 -20.73 15.12
C CYS A 299 -23.65 -22.23 15.15
N ALA A 300 -24.10 -22.78 16.30
CA ALA A 300 -24.58 -24.14 16.38
C ALA A 300 -25.82 -24.39 15.50
N ARG A 301 -26.70 -23.39 15.34
CA ARG A 301 -27.86 -23.45 14.42
C ARG A 301 -27.50 -23.28 12.95
N PHE A 302 -26.43 -22.53 12.63
CA PHE A 302 -25.97 -22.36 11.24
C PHE A 302 -25.12 -23.53 10.74
N LEU A 303 -24.32 -24.17 11.60
CA LEU A 303 -23.58 -25.39 11.26
C LEU A 303 -24.50 -26.62 11.17
N SER A 304 -25.61 -26.66 11.93
CA SER A 304 -26.61 -27.74 11.80
C SER A 304 -27.46 -27.65 10.53
N CYS A 305 -27.59 -26.48 9.91
CA CYS A 305 -28.38 -26.29 8.68
C CYS A 305 -27.58 -26.49 7.38
N ALA A 306 -26.26 -26.69 7.44
CA ALA A 306 -25.40 -26.82 6.26
C ALA A 306 -24.77 -28.22 6.07
N ILE A 307 -25.26 -29.26 6.78
CA ILE A 307 -24.74 -30.64 6.72
C ILE A 307 -25.78 -31.67 6.22
N PHE A 308 -26.91 -31.23 5.67
CA PHE A 308 -27.81 -32.13 4.93
C PHE A 308 -28.17 -31.45 3.61
N ASP A 309 -27.36 -31.68 2.57
CA ASP A 309 -27.81 -31.64 1.17
C ASP A 309 -26.77 -32.13 0.14
N ASP A 310 -25.81 -33.00 0.52
CA ASP A 310 -24.93 -33.61 -0.53
C ASP A 310 -24.37 -35.02 -0.24
N VAL A 311 -25.05 -35.83 0.58
CA VAL A 311 -24.78 -37.29 0.66
C VAL A 311 -26.11 -38.06 0.80
N ALA A 312 -27.01 -37.85 -0.15
CA ALA A 312 -28.21 -38.66 -0.35
C ALA A 312 -28.16 -39.37 -1.70
N GLU A 313 -27.06 -40.05 -2.02
CA GLU A 313 -26.98 -41.00 -3.14
C GLU A 313 -25.70 -41.83 -3.01
N THR A 314 -25.76 -43.03 -2.39
CA THR A 314 -24.90 -44.23 -2.59
C THR A 314 -24.86 -45.25 -1.42
N LEU A 315 -25.88 -45.34 -0.55
CA LEU A 315 -26.00 -46.49 0.36
C LEU A 315 -27.43 -47.07 0.42
N TRP A 316 -27.95 -47.43 -0.75
CA TRP A 316 -28.92 -48.53 -0.89
C TRP A 316 -28.40 -49.50 -1.95
N GLN A 317 -27.44 -50.34 -1.56
CA GLN A 317 -27.27 -51.75 -1.94
C GLN A 317 -26.32 -52.42 -0.94
#